data_AF-A0A8T5MR68-F1
#
_entry.id   AF-A0A8T5MR68-F1
#
_cell.length_a   1.000
_cell.length_b   1.000
_cell.length_c   1.000
_cell.angle_alpha   90.00
_cell.angle_beta   90.00
_cell.angle_gamma   90.00
#
_symmetry.space_group_name_H-M   'P 1'
#
loop_
_entity.id
_entity.type
_entity.pdbx_description
1 polymer ?
#
loop_
_entity_poly.entity_id
_entity_poly.type
_entity_poly.pdbx_seq_one_letter_code
_entity_poly.pdbx_strand_id
1 'polypeptide(L)'
;GGLDVLARKVATRLGIEHVLANGLVSNAEGYITGEEVCNVNVTRKDMALKSFVQELNIPLSKCVAVGDSKYDIEFLKCTGLGIAFDPDPELSKHASIVIYDLRDILRYF
;
A
#
# COMPACT_ATOMS: atom_id res chain seq x y z
N GLY A 1 -0.80 -2.54 -8.68
CA GLY A 1 -0.09 -1.28 -8.37
C GLY A 1 -0.97 -0.13 -8.78
N GLY A 2 -1.04 0.94 -7.99
CA GLY A 2 -1.88 2.10 -8.26
C GLY A 2 -1.12 3.23 -8.97
N LEU A 3 -1.87 4.12 -9.63
CA LEU A 3 -1.36 5.35 -10.23
C LEU A 3 -1.32 6.47 -9.22
N ASP A 4 -0.19 7.17 -9.14
CA ASP A 4 0.04 8.26 -8.18
C ASP A 4 -0.98 9.39 -8.30
N VAL A 5 -1.37 9.78 -9.51
CA VAL A 5 -2.39 10.81 -9.76
C VAL A 5 -3.75 10.43 -9.16
N LEU A 6 -4.12 9.16 -9.17
CA LEU A 6 -5.37 8.68 -8.58
C LEU A 6 -5.25 8.54 -7.07
N ALA A 7 -4.14 7.97 -6.59
CA ALA A 7 -3.87 7.80 -5.18
C ALA A 7 -3.82 9.15 -4.44
N ARG A 8 -3.15 10.16 -5.02
CA ARG A 8 -3.07 11.53 -4.49
C ARG A 8 -4.43 12.22 -4.42
N LYS A 9 -5.32 12.00 -5.40
CA LYS A 9 -6.69 12.54 -5.36
C LYS A 9 -7.48 11.99 -4.18
N VAL A 10 -7.38 10.68 -3.93
CA VAL A 10 -8.02 10.05 -2.76
C VAL A 10 -7.39 10.55 -1.47
N ALA A 11 -6.05 10.58 -1.40
CA ALA A 11 -5.32 11.04 -0.24
C ALA A 11 -5.69 12.46 0.17
N THR A 12 -5.78 13.38 -0.79
CA THR A 12 -6.17 14.78 -0.54
C THR A 12 -7.57 14.88 0.06
N ARG A 13 -8.52 14.09 -0.44
CA ARG A 13 -9.92 14.09 0.06
C ARG A 13 -10.03 13.54 1.48
N LEU A 14 -9.15 12.60 1.84
CA LEU A 14 -9.18 11.90 3.13
C LEU A 14 -8.18 12.47 4.14
N GLY A 15 -7.37 13.46 3.78
CA GLY A 15 -6.32 14.00 4.64
C GLY A 15 -5.15 13.04 4.88
N ILE A 16 -4.86 12.13 3.93
CA ILE A 16 -3.71 11.23 4.00
C ILE A 16 -2.44 12.01 3.64
N GLU A 17 -1.46 11.99 4.54
CA GLU A 17 -0.22 12.77 4.44
C GLU A 17 0.75 12.22 3.39
N HIS A 18 0.89 10.90 3.31
CA HIS A 18 1.90 10.25 2.48
C HIS A 18 1.28 9.28 1.48
N VAL A 19 1.79 9.32 0.24
CA VAL A 19 1.38 8.44 -0.86
C VAL A 19 2.60 7.90 -1.57
N LEU A 20 2.72 6.58 -1.60
CA LEU A 20 3.70 5.86 -2.43
C LEU A 20 2.93 5.08 -3.49
N ALA A 21 3.12 5.44 -4.76
CA ALA A 21 2.47 4.82 -5.91
C ALA A 21 3.30 5.05 -7.17
N ASN A 22 3.04 4.28 -8.23
CA ASN A 22 3.75 4.41 -9.50
C ASN A 22 3.20 5.59 -10.29
N GLY A 23 4.09 6.33 -10.95
CA GLY A 23 3.72 7.49 -11.78
C GLY A 23 3.72 7.16 -13.27
N LEU A 24 3.05 8.00 -14.05
CA LEU A 24 3.15 8.02 -15.51
C LEU A 24 3.83 9.30 -15.95
N VAL A 25 4.72 9.19 -16.94
CA VAL A 25 5.40 10.36 -17.52
C VAL A 25 4.49 10.99 -18.57
N SER A 26 4.44 12.33 -18.55
CA SER A 26 3.73 13.13 -19.56
C SER A 26 4.72 14.02 -20.30
N ASN A 27 4.46 14.26 -21.59
CA ASN A 27 5.22 15.23 -22.37
C ASN A 27 4.82 16.68 -22.03
N ALA A 28 5.47 17.65 -22.69
CA ALA A 28 5.24 19.07 -22.45
C ALA A 28 3.79 19.52 -22.74
N GLU A 29 3.10 18.80 -23.63
CA GLU A 29 1.70 19.04 -24.00
C GLU A 29 0.69 18.29 -23.10
N GLY A 30 1.17 17.54 -22.11
CA GLY A 30 0.35 16.84 -21.12
C GLY A 30 -0.17 15.46 -21.57
N TYR A 31 0.36 14.89 -22.66
CA TYR A 31 0.04 13.54 -23.10
C TYR A 31 0.94 12.50 -22.43
N ILE A 32 0.35 11.38 -22.01
CA ILE A 32 1.07 10.24 -21.42
C ILE A 32 1.99 9.63 -22.48
N THR A 33 3.28 9.49 -22.16
CA THR A 33 4.30 8.97 -23.10
C THR A 33 4.35 7.44 -23.13
N GLY A 34 3.74 6.78 -22.15
CA GLY A 34 3.84 5.33 -21.93
C GLY A 34 5.01 4.92 -21.03
N GLU A 35 5.89 5.85 -20.67
CA GLU A 35 6.92 5.62 -19.67
C GLU A 35 6.34 5.72 -18.25
N GLU A 36 6.88 4.90 -17.34
CA GLU A 36 6.44 4.83 -15.95
C GLU A 36 7.56 5.25 -14.98
N VAL A 37 7.15 5.82 -13.85
CA VAL A 37 8.01 6.02 -12.68
C VAL A 37 7.68 4.92 -11.68
N CYS A 38 8.54 3.90 -11.59
CA CYS A 38 8.33 2.76 -10.73
C CYS A 38 8.85 3.03 -9.30
N ASN A 39 7.95 3.48 -8.43
CA ASN A 39 8.26 3.72 -7.01
C ASN A 39 7.96 2.48 -6.14
N VAL A 40 6.99 1.67 -6.56
CA VAL A 40 6.49 0.52 -5.82
C VAL A 40 6.42 -0.69 -6.74
N ASN A 41 7.30 -1.65 -6.49
CA ASN A 41 7.23 -2.95 -7.14
C ASN A 41 6.04 -3.73 -6.57
N VAL A 42 5.18 -4.24 -7.46
CA VAL A 42 3.96 -4.97 -7.08
C VAL A 42 4.24 -6.18 -6.20
N THR A 43 5.35 -6.90 -6.39
CA THR A 43 5.71 -8.07 -5.58
C THR A 43 6.59 -7.74 -4.37
N ARG A 44 7.11 -6.51 -4.29
CA ARG A 44 8.06 -6.07 -3.25
C ARG A 44 7.61 -4.78 -2.56
N LYS A 45 6.31 -4.67 -2.29
CA LYS A 45 5.73 -3.57 -1.49
C LYS A 45 6.38 -3.47 -0.10
N ASP A 46 6.88 -4.58 0.44
CA ASP A 46 7.66 -4.64 1.68
C ASP A 46 8.90 -3.72 1.64
N MET A 47 9.58 -3.65 0.50
CA MET A 47 10.80 -2.83 0.33
C MET A 47 10.47 -1.34 0.30
N ALA A 48 9.38 -0.98 -0.39
CA ALA A 48 8.88 0.40 -0.40
C ALA A 48 8.47 0.84 1.02
N LEU A 49 7.74 -0.01 1.75
CA LEU A 49 7.39 0.26 3.14
C LEU A 49 8.63 0.42 4.02
N LYS A 50 9.58 -0.53 3.98
CA LYS A 50 10.81 -0.51 4.78
C LYS A 50 11.59 0.80 4.60
N SER A 51 11.77 1.22 3.36
CA SER A 51 12.48 2.46 3.04
C SER A 51 11.72 3.67 3.59
N PHE A 52 10.40 3.71 3.38
CA PHE A 52 9.56 4.80 3.83
C PHE A 52 9.51 4.96 5.35
N VAL A 53 9.33 3.87 6.10
CA VAL A 53 9.25 3.95 7.57
C VAL A 53 10.62 4.24 8.20
N GLN A 54 11.70 3.84 7.54
CA GLN A 54 13.07 4.18 7.95
C GLN A 54 13.29 5.69 7.89
N GLU A 55 12.85 6.36 6.82
CA GLU A 55 12.93 7.83 6.70
C GLU A 55 12.13 8.55 7.81
N LEU A 56 11.02 7.96 8.23
CA LEU A 56 10.18 8.48 9.31
C LEU A 56 10.63 8.09 10.73
N ASN A 57 11.68 7.27 10.86
CA ASN A 57 12.11 6.66 12.14
C ASN A 57 10.99 5.88 12.85
N ILE A 58 10.12 5.21 12.09
CA ILE A 58 9.03 4.38 12.61
C ILE A 58 9.46 2.91 12.52
N PRO A 59 9.47 2.16 13.64
CA PRO A 59 9.76 0.73 13.58
C PRO A 59 8.59 -0.03 12.93
N LEU A 60 8.89 -1.01 12.08
CA LEU A 60 7.88 -1.83 11.39
C LEU A 60 6.87 -2.51 12.34
N SER A 61 7.29 -2.83 13.56
CA SER A 61 6.43 -3.40 14.61
C SER A 61 5.33 -2.45 15.08
N LYS A 62 5.41 -1.16 14.75
CA LYS A 62 4.38 -0.14 15.00
C LYS A 62 3.53 0.16 13.76
N CYS A 63 3.78 -0.53 12.66
CA CYS A 63 2.98 -0.40 11.43
C CYS A 63 1.87 -1.45 11.40
N VAL A 64 0.74 -1.06 10.80
CA VAL A 64 -0.35 -1.96 10.42
C VAL A 64 -0.50 -1.91 8.91
N ALA A 65 -0.47 -3.07 8.25
CA ALA A 65 -0.68 -3.19 6.82
C ALA A 65 -2.08 -3.75 6.54
N VAL A 66 -2.72 -3.22 5.50
CA VAL A 66 -4.01 -3.71 4.99
C VAL A 66 -3.85 -4.01 3.50
N GLY A 67 -4.29 -5.19 3.05
CA GLY A 67 -4.24 -5.60 1.65
C GLY A 67 -5.28 -6.66 1.31
N ASP A 68 -5.47 -6.92 0.02
CA ASP A 68 -6.53 -7.78 -0.51
C ASP A 68 -6.00 -8.90 -1.43
N SER A 69 -4.76 -8.77 -1.92
CA SER A 69 -4.21 -9.69 -2.92
C SER A 69 -2.98 -10.44 -2.44
N LYS A 70 -2.66 -11.55 -3.10
CA LYS A 70 -1.41 -12.31 -2.91
C LYS A 70 -0.14 -11.45 -3.05
N TYR A 71 -0.21 -10.32 -3.74
CA TYR A 71 0.91 -9.39 -3.89
C TYR A 71 1.24 -8.63 -2.60
N ASP A 72 0.33 -8.66 -1.63
CA ASP A 72 0.47 -8.01 -0.33
C ASP A 72 1.04 -8.94 0.75
N ILE A 73 1.30 -10.21 0.46
CA ILE A 73 1.77 -11.21 1.44
C ILE A 73 3.02 -10.72 2.19
N GLU A 74 4.07 -10.33 1.47
CA GLU A 74 5.32 -9.87 2.10
C GLU A 74 5.14 -8.49 2.77
N PHE A 75 4.23 -7.67 2.26
CA PHE A 75 3.88 -6.38 2.84
C PHE A 75 3.19 -6.55 4.20
N LEU A 76 2.22 -7.46 4.31
CA LEU A 76 1.55 -7.79 5.57
C LEU A 76 2.53 -8.41 6.57
N LYS A 77 3.30 -9.42 6.13
CA LYS A 77 4.24 -10.16 7.00
C LYS A 77 5.32 -9.28 7.62
N CYS A 78 5.73 -8.19 6.97
CA CYS A 78 6.80 -7.35 7.48
C CYS A 78 6.36 -6.34 8.55
N THR A 79 5.05 -6.23 8.84
CA THR A 79 4.49 -5.27 9.80
C THR A 79 4.14 -5.89 11.15
N GLY A 80 3.90 -5.06 12.15
CA GLY A 80 3.44 -5.52 13.47
C GLY A 80 2.06 -6.17 13.44
N LEU A 81 1.17 -5.73 12.53
CA LEU A 81 -0.12 -6.34 12.29
C LEU A 81 -0.48 -6.31 10.80
N GLY A 82 -0.66 -7.48 10.19
CA GLY A 82 -1.11 -7.62 8.81
C GLY A 82 -2.59 -8.01 8.74
N ILE A 83 -3.41 -7.17 8.11
CA ILE A 83 -4.85 -7.36 7.95
C ILE A 83 -5.17 -7.60 6.47
N ALA A 84 -5.89 -8.68 6.20
CA ALA A 84 -6.45 -8.98 4.90
C ALA A 84 -7.90 -8.45 4.81
N PHE A 85 -8.19 -7.59 3.83
CA PHE A 85 -9.51 -7.03 3.58
C PHE A 85 -10.10 -7.61 2.30
N ASP A 86 -11.25 -8.27 2.42
CA ASP A 86 -11.91 -9.02 1.34
C ASP A 86 -10.92 -9.78 0.43
N PRO A 87 -10.06 -10.64 1.01
CA PRO A 87 -8.85 -11.10 0.34
C PRO A 87 -9.09 -12.21 -0.67
N ASP A 88 -8.14 -12.36 -1.59
CA ASP A 88 -7.99 -13.60 -2.34
C ASP A 88 -7.66 -14.80 -1.41
N PRO A 89 -7.92 -16.04 -1.87
CA PRO A 89 -7.69 -17.22 -1.03
C PRO A 89 -6.24 -17.43 -0.61
N GLU A 90 -5.28 -16.87 -1.34
CA GLU A 90 -3.87 -17.03 -1.02
C GLU A 90 -3.46 -16.07 0.09
N LEU A 91 -3.78 -14.78 0.00
CA LEU A 91 -3.48 -13.80 1.05
C LEU A 91 -4.10 -14.18 2.40
N SER A 92 -5.31 -14.73 2.38
CA SER A 92 -6.04 -15.19 3.58
C SER A 92 -5.21 -16.12 4.48
N LYS A 93 -4.30 -16.91 3.91
CA LYS A 93 -3.47 -17.88 4.64
C LYS A 93 -2.28 -17.22 5.36
N HIS A 94 -1.94 -15.98 4.99
CA HIS A 94 -0.73 -15.28 5.45
C HIS A 94 -1.02 -14.06 6.32
N ALA A 95 -2.28 -13.63 6.41
CA ALA A 95 -2.69 -12.48 7.23
C ALA A 95 -2.94 -12.87 8.69
N SER A 96 -2.72 -11.93 9.60
CA SER A 96 -3.04 -12.13 11.03
C SER A 96 -4.54 -12.06 11.29
N ILE A 97 -5.25 -11.23 10.52
CA ILE A 97 -6.69 -10.98 10.64
C ILE A 97 -7.27 -10.92 9.23
N VAL A 98 -8.48 -11.45 9.04
CA VAL A 98 -9.29 -11.28 7.83
C VAL A 98 -10.57 -10.53 8.19
N ILE A 99 -10.88 -9.48 7.44
CA ILE A 99 -12.10 -8.66 7.58
C ILE A 99 -12.79 -8.47 6.23
N TYR A 100 -14.10 -8.21 6.27
CA TYR A 100 -14.92 -7.94 5.07
C TYR A 100 -15.57 -6.57 5.09
N ASP A 101 -15.50 -5.85 6.23
CA ASP A 101 -15.87 -4.45 6.35
C ASP A 101 -14.64 -3.69 6.85
N LEU A 102 -14.20 -2.67 6.11
CA LEU A 102 -13.01 -1.90 6.47
C LEU A 102 -13.15 -1.20 7.83
N ARG A 103 -14.39 -0.94 8.29
CA ARG A 103 -14.66 -0.36 9.61
C ARG A 103 -14.24 -1.29 10.75
N ASP A 104 -14.16 -2.60 10.52
CA ASP A 104 -13.77 -3.57 11.53
C ASP A 104 -12.30 -3.43 11.96
N ILE A 105 -11.48 -2.72 11.18
CA ILE A 105 -10.12 -2.33 11.57
C ILE A 105 -10.10 -1.59 12.91
N LEU A 106 -11.11 -0.77 13.19
CA LEU A 106 -11.17 0.06 14.41
C LEU A 106 -11.29 -0.76 15.70
N ARG A 107 -11.56 -2.07 15.62
CA ARG A 107 -11.63 -2.95 16.79
C ARG A 107 -10.24 -3.35 17.32
N TYR A 108 -9.18 -3.02 16.59
CA TYR A 108 -7.80 -3.43 16.86
C TYR A 108 -6.88 -2.28 17.27
N PHE A 109 -7.43 -1.09 17.50
CA PHE A 109 -6.75 0.13 17.95
C PHE A 109 -7.51 0.77 19.11
#